data_AF-A0A7S0FBW3-F1
#
_entry.id   AF-A0A7S0FBW3-F1
#
_cell.length_a   1.000
_cell.length_b   1.000
_cell.length_c   1.000
_cell.angle_alpha   90.00
_cell.angle_beta   90.00
_cell.angle_gamma   90.00
#
_symmetry.space_group_name_H-M   'P 1'
#
loop_
_entity.id
_entity.type
_entity.pdbx_description
1 polymer ?
#
loop_
_entity_poly.entity_id
_entity_poly.type
_entity_poly.pdbx_seq_one_letter_code
_entity_poly.pdbx_strand_id
1 'polypeptide(L)'
;SVWSVDALERPAILKRLEGMPGWSLALDAQGVLALHCDFWVPSYRGAIEFVQAVGAEAERLNHYPHLEIAHHCEDGATVTAKVFTHAISAVSEFDLELAQRMLQLYVPTHGCADHAPDVSTADYRYELPESFIADFPASPRGASRLLVALPEPADPHAQEQPGASPAPLDLFAGSFVDLPSLLPSDAHLVCNASQVFAARIFAQEADQESSDPIEVMFLSPDPCDTDPATMLTRACDGQTWRCMVRHAIDAPGFQLSARTGNAQTGEVRLSMAVERLHSAWSEEGEVDGVEATLRLSCSDPGAAAQAIFGQLGSVPLPPYIRRAPQEMDKATYQTVFASSDAVGSVAAPTAGLHFTPDLVQSLRDRGMRWSQCALHVGAGTFRPVTAEKVAQHVMHSEVFAMSLQELEDVIDSLQAGRAVVAVGTTSARVLESLYWLGVAPQRYSAGGMSLGQWDAYLAQQRLGPDAPAAAEALRRLHAHVAERGGRAMR
;
A
#
# COMPACT_ATOMS: atom_id res chain seq x y z
N SER A 1 17.71 -0.87 46.66
CA SER A 1 16.98 -2.10 47.03
C SER A 1 17.38 -3.16 46.03
N VAL A 2 18.02 -4.23 46.48
CA VAL A 2 18.27 -5.40 45.63
C VAL A 2 16.92 -6.04 45.38
N TRP A 3 16.41 -5.92 44.15
CA TRP A 3 15.21 -6.64 43.74
C TRP A 3 15.50 -8.14 43.90
N SER A 4 14.71 -8.86 44.70
CA SER A 4 14.78 -10.32 44.73
C SER A 4 14.25 -10.82 43.39
N VAL A 5 15.16 -11.19 42.49
CA VAL A 5 14.80 -11.78 41.20
C VAL A 5 14.93 -13.29 41.37
N ASP A 6 13.82 -14.00 41.21
CA ASP A 6 13.80 -15.46 41.30
C ASP A 6 14.09 -16.07 39.94
N ALA A 7 14.86 -17.16 39.94
CA ALA A 7 15.07 -17.98 38.75
C ALA A 7 13.79 -18.74 38.41
N LEU A 8 13.42 -18.73 37.13
CA LEU A 8 12.29 -19.52 36.64
C LEU A 8 12.71 -20.97 36.41
N GLU A 9 11.84 -21.88 36.81
CA GLU A 9 12.00 -23.30 36.52
C GLU A 9 11.79 -23.59 35.03
N ARG A 10 12.60 -24.52 34.49
CA ARG A 10 12.59 -24.86 33.06
C ARG A 10 11.18 -25.13 32.48
N PRO A 11 10.28 -25.89 33.14
CA PRO A 11 8.93 -26.11 32.61
C PRO A 11 8.10 -24.83 32.48
N ALA A 12 8.27 -23.87 33.40
CA ALA A 12 7.57 -22.58 33.35
C ALA A 12 8.06 -21.72 32.18
N ILE A 13 9.37 -21.72 31.94
CA ILE A 13 9.98 -21.04 30.79
C ILE A 13 9.45 -21.63 29.48
N LEU A 14 9.51 -22.96 29.33
CA LEU A 14 9.05 -23.63 28.10
C LEU A 14 7.57 -23.33 27.79
N LYS A 15 6.71 -23.34 28.81
CA LYS A 15 5.29 -22.98 28.64
C LYS A 15 5.10 -21.53 28.15
N ARG A 16 5.93 -20.60 28.60
CA ARG A 16 5.89 -19.20 28.15
C ARG A 16 6.42 -19.05 26.73
N LEU A 17 7.43 -19.83 26.37
CA LEU A 17 8.01 -19.84 25.01
C LEU A 17 7.05 -20.37 23.94
N GLU A 18 6.01 -21.14 24.30
CA GLU A 18 4.95 -21.53 23.37
C GLU A 18 4.27 -20.31 22.71
N GLY A 19 4.23 -19.16 23.38
CA GLY A 19 3.70 -17.89 22.84
C GLY A 19 4.76 -16.93 22.29
N MET A 20 6.03 -17.33 22.21
CA MET A 20 7.16 -16.48 21.80
C MET A 20 7.92 -17.10 20.62
N PRO A 21 7.40 -16.99 19.38
CA PRO A 21 7.99 -17.65 18.22
C PRO A 21 9.44 -17.22 17.98
N GLY A 22 10.30 -18.18 17.63
CA GLY A 22 11.73 -17.95 17.37
C GLY A 22 12.61 -17.88 18.62
N TRP A 23 12.02 -17.74 19.82
CA TRP A 23 12.76 -17.86 21.06
C TRP A 23 12.94 -19.32 21.47
N SER A 24 14.16 -19.64 21.88
CA SER A 24 14.54 -20.96 22.36
C SER A 24 15.32 -20.85 23.65
N LEU A 25 15.35 -21.94 24.40
CA LEU A 25 16.13 -22.04 25.63
C LEU A 25 17.42 -22.81 25.33
N ALA A 26 18.56 -22.16 25.48
CA ALA A 26 19.86 -22.73 25.18
C ALA A 26 20.85 -22.50 26.33
N LEU A 27 21.86 -23.37 26.42
CA LEU A 27 23.02 -23.13 27.26
C LEU A 27 24.01 -22.28 26.46
N ASP A 28 24.52 -21.22 27.07
CA ASP A 28 25.62 -20.46 26.49
C ASP A 28 26.97 -21.21 26.62
N ALA A 29 28.04 -20.61 26.11
CA ALA A 29 29.38 -21.19 26.16
C ALA A 29 29.93 -21.37 27.58
N GLN A 30 29.30 -20.75 28.57
CA GLN A 30 29.63 -20.79 29.98
C GLN A 30 28.70 -21.73 30.77
N GLY A 31 27.74 -22.39 30.10
CA GLY A 31 26.79 -23.31 30.72
C GLY A 31 25.63 -22.61 31.44
N VAL A 32 25.38 -21.32 31.15
CA VAL A 32 24.26 -20.56 31.69
C VAL A 32 23.04 -20.74 30.79
N LEU A 33 21.89 -20.98 31.41
CA LEU A 33 20.63 -21.13 30.71
C LEU A 33 20.09 -19.75 30.30
N ALA A 34 19.96 -19.52 29.00
CA ALA A 34 19.56 -18.23 28.44
C ALA A 34 18.49 -18.41 27.35
N LEU A 35 17.68 -17.38 27.17
CA LEU A 35 16.81 -17.25 26.01
C LEU A 35 17.63 -16.84 24.79
N HIS A 36 17.39 -17.48 23.65
CA HIS A 36 18.09 -17.24 22.40
C HIS A 36 17.10 -17.02 21.25
N CYS A 37 17.32 -15.98 20.47
CA CYS A 37 16.56 -15.73 19.25
C CYS A 37 17.43 -15.00 18.21
N ASP A 38 17.28 -15.38 16.94
CA ASP A 38 17.91 -14.69 15.82
C ASP A 38 16.88 -13.84 15.07
N PHE A 39 17.17 -12.55 14.96
CA PHE A 39 16.32 -11.55 14.32
C PHE A 39 16.93 -11.11 13.00
N TRP A 40 16.40 -11.57 11.87
CA TRP A 40 16.84 -11.11 10.56
C TRP A 40 16.20 -9.75 10.18
N VAL A 41 16.98 -8.84 9.63
CA VAL A 41 16.56 -7.50 9.17
C VAL A 41 17.20 -7.20 7.79
N PRO A 42 16.55 -6.42 6.92
CA PRO A 42 16.93 -6.30 5.50
C PRO A 42 18.14 -5.43 5.24
N SER A 43 18.56 -4.65 6.23
CA SER A 43 19.69 -3.75 6.09
C SER A 43 20.43 -3.63 7.41
N TYR A 44 21.72 -3.36 7.30
CA TYR A 44 22.53 -3.05 8.46
C TYR A 44 21.97 -1.84 9.23
N ARG A 45 21.44 -0.83 8.52
CA ARG A 45 20.74 0.30 9.15
C ARG A 45 19.54 -0.16 9.98
N GLY A 46 18.70 -1.06 9.43
CA GLY A 46 17.57 -1.64 10.15
C GLY A 46 18.00 -2.44 11.39
N ALA A 47 19.16 -3.11 11.34
CA ALA A 47 19.76 -3.77 12.51
C ALA A 47 20.11 -2.78 13.60
N ILE A 48 20.75 -1.65 13.24
CA ILE A 48 21.09 -0.59 14.19
C ILE A 48 19.83 0.01 14.81
N GLU A 49 18.81 0.31 14.00
CA GLU A 49 17.52 0.87 14.46
C GLU A 49 16.80 -0.11 15.41
N PHE A 50 16.78 -1.40 15.08
CA PHE A 50 16.24 -2.45 15.96
C PHE A 50 16.98 -2.54 17.29
N VAL A 51 18.33 -2.58 17.26
CA VAL A 51 19.16 -2.62 18.47
C VAL A 51 18.96 -1.37 19.34
N GLN A 52 18.81 -0.20 18.73
CA GLN A 52 18.52 1.05 19.46
C GLN A 52 17.15 0.98 20.16
N ALA A 53 16.12 0.48 19.47
CA ALA A 53 14.79 0.33 20.06
C ALA A 53 14.79 -0.69 21.23
N VAL A 54 15.50 -1.81 21.07
CA VAL A 54 15.69 -2.79 22.15
C VAL A 54 16.46 -2.16 23.32
N GLY A 55 17.47 -1.33 23.05
CA GLY A 55 18.22 -0.60 24.07
C GLY A 55 17.33 0.33 24.91
N ALA A 56 16.36 1.02 24.30
CA ALA A 56 15.42 1.88 25.01
C ALA A 56 14.49 1.08 25.94
N GLU A 57 13.97 -0.06 25.50
CA GLU A 57 13.17 -0.95 26.36
C GLU A 57 14.01 -1.59 27.47
N ALA A 58 15.25 -1.97 27.17
CA ALA A 58 16.19 -2.50 28.15
C ALA A 58 16.49 -1.48 29.27
N GLU A 59 16.67 -0.20 28.92
CA GLU A 59 16.85 0.88 29.89
C GLU A 59 15.59 1.09 30.75
N ARG A 60 14.40 1.03 30.14
CA ARG A 60 13.12 1.12 30.88
C ARG A 60 12.95 -0.01 31.90
N LEU A 61 13.37 -1.21 31.54
CA LEU A 61 13.31 -2.39 32.40
C LEU A 61 14.51 -2.51 33.35
N ASN A 62 15.55 -1.69 33.15
CA ASN A 62 16.86 -1.84 33.78
C ASN A 62 17.40 -3.29 33.64
N HIS A 63 17.23 -3.86 32.45
CA HIS A 63 17.56 -5.24 32.13
C HIS A 63 18.06 -5.33 30.70
N TYR A 64 19.30 -5.80 30.51
CA TYR A 64 20.02 -5.61 29.24
C TYR A 64 20.34 -6.95 28.57
N PRO A 65 19.99 -7.12 27.27
CA PRO A 65 20.30 -8.32 26.52
C PRO A 65 21.73 -8.27 25.99
N HIS A 66 22.28 -9.44 25.67
CA HIS A 66 23.47 -9.54 24.81
C HIS A 66 23.03 -9.59 23.35
N LEU A 67 23.53 -8.67 22.54
CA LEU A 67 23.17 -8.51 21.13
C LEU A 67 24.41 -8.59 20.25
N GLU A 68 24.33 -9.34 19.17
CA GLU A 68 25.37 -9.46 18.15
C GLU A 68 24.75 -9.15 16.77
N ILE A 69 25.43 -8.35 15.95
CA ILE A 69 24.99 -8.05 14.58
C ILE A 69 25.95 -8.72 13.60
N ALA A 70 25.44 -9.66 12.80
CA ALA A 70 26.12 -10.23 11.66
C ALA A 70 25.56 -9.61 10.37
N HIS A 71 26.41 -8.97 9.56
CA HIS A 71 26.00 -8.41 8.27
C HIS A 71 26.22 -9.42 7.15
N HIS A 72 25.21 -9.59 6.31
CA HIS A 72 25.24 -10.40 5.08
C HIS A 72 25.19 -9.44 3.89
N CYS A 73 26.30 -9.28 3.18
CA CYS A 73 26.49 -8.20 2.18
C CYS A 73 25.43 -8.13 1.07
N GLU A 74 24.75 -9.23 0.76
CA GLU A 74 23.71 -9.30 -0.28
C GLU A 74 22.29 -9.56 0.29
N ASP A 75 22.18 -9.96 1.56
CA ASP A 75 20.96 -10.53 2.16
C ASP A 75 20.57 -9.89 3.50
N GLY A 76 21.06 -8.68 3.82
CA GLY A 76 20.67 -7.94 5.03
C GLY A 76 21.58 -8.16 6.25
N ALA A 77 21.01 -8.34 7.43
CA ALA A 77 21.74 -8.56 8.67
C ALA A 77 20.94 -9.42 9.66
N THR A 78 21.63 -10.18 10.50
CA THR A 78 21.04 -10.92 11.61
C THR A 78 21.45 -10.25 12.92
N VAL A 79 20.47 -9.99 13.78
CA VAL A 79 20.67 -9.58 15.17
C VAL A 79 20.40 -10.78 16.07
N THR A 80 21.46 -11.39 16.59
CA THR A 80 21.36 -12.50 17.54
C THR A 80 21.18 -11.94 18.94
N ALA A 81 20.13 -12.40 19.64
CA ALA A 81 19.79 -11.98 20.98
C ALA A 81 19.94 -13.12 21.99
N LYS A 82 20.66 -12.83 23.07
CA LYS A 82 20.79 -13.70 24.25
C LYS A 82 20.32 -12.95 25.48
N VAL A 83 19.36 -13.51 26.20
CA VAL A 83 18.70 -12.83 27.34
C VAL A 83 18.70 -13.76 28.55
N PHE A 84 19.36 -13.33 29.61
CA PHE A 84 19.35 -13.97 30.93
C PHE A 84 19.68 -12.94 32.01
N THR A 85 19.27 -13.23 33.24
CA THR A 85 19.53 -12.37 34.39
C THR A 85 20.89 -12.69 35.00
N HIS A 86 21.87 -11.80 34.77
CA HIS A 86 23.25 -11.99 35.22
C HIS A 86 23.38 -12.22 36.74
N ALA A 87 22.57 -11.54 37.55
CA ALA A 87 22.63 -11.65 39.02
C ALA A 87 22.32 -13.05 39.55
N ILE A 88 21.57 -13.86 38.79
CA ILE A 88 21.13 -15.21 39.18
C ILE A 88 21.62 -16.30 38.22
N SER A 89 22.34 -15.93 37.16
CA SER A 89 22.81 -16.84 36.10
C SER A 89 21.70 -17.77 35.59
N ALA A 90 20.50 -17.22 35.40
CA ALA A 90 19.31 -17.95 34.98
C ALA A 90 18.31 -17.00 34.31
N VAL A 91 17.27 -17.58 33.72
CA VAL A 91 16.12 -16.84 33.15
C VAL A 91 15.17 -16.42 34.28
N SER A 92 14.73 -15.17 34.28
CA SER A 92 13.73 -14.57 35.16
C SER A 92 12.54 -14.02 34.37
N GLU A 93 11.54 -13.47 35.07
CA GLU A 93 10.41 -12.78 34.43
C GLU A 93 10.85 -11.55 33.61
N PHE A 94 11.94 -10.87 33.99
CA PHE A 94 12.47 -9.74 33.22
C PHE A 94 13.03 -10.18 31.86
N ASP A 95 13.59 -11.39 31.80
CA ASP A 95 14.08 -11.97 30.54
C ASP A 95 12.92 -12.26 29.59
N LEU A 96 11.83 -12.82 30.11
CA LEU A 96 10.61 -13.09 29.33
C LEU A 96 9.89 -11.81 28.91
N GLU A 97 9.81 -10.80 29.79
CA GLU A 97 9.24 -9.50 29.43
C GLU A 97 10.05 -8.83 28.33
N LEU A 98 11.38 -8.77 28.47
CA LEU A 98 12.25 -8.19 27.45
C LEU A 98 12.17 -8.98 26.13
N ALA A 99 12.16 -10.33 26.16
CA ALA A 99 11.98 -11.16 24.98
C ALA A 99 10.66 -10.86 24.25
N GLN A 100 9.56 -10.68 25.00
CA GLN A 100 8.27 -10.27 24.42
C GLN A 100 8.33 -8.87 23.81
N ARG A 101 8.98 -7.90 24.46
CA ARG A 101 9.18 -6.55 23.92
C ARG A 101 10.00 -6.60 22.62
N MET A 102 11.04 -7.42 22.57
CA MET A 102 11.83 -7.62 21.36
C MET A 102 10.98 -8.19 20.21
N LEU A 103 10.08 -9.13 20.47
CA LEU A 103 9.12 -9.61 19.45
C LEU A 103 8.16 -8.52 18.98
N GLN A 104 7.71 -7.63 19.86
CA GLN A 104 6.83 -6.51 19.52
C GLN A 104 7.55 -5.46 18.66
N LEU A 105 8.83 -5.22 18.95
CA LEU A 105 9.72 -4.32 18.20
C LEU A 105 10.16 -4.91 16.86
N TYR A 106 10.32 -6.24 16.79
CA TYR A 106 10.83 -6.93 15.62
C TYR A 106 9.76 -7.03 14.53
N VAL A 107 10.03 -6.45 13.36
CA VAL A 107 9.30 -6.71 12.11
C VAL A 107 10.34 -7.03 11.04
N PRO A 108 10.24 -8.18 10.35
CA PRO A 108 11.03 -8.44 9.16
C PRO A 108 10.60 -7.42 8.11
N THR A 109 11.35 -6.34 7.96
CA THR A 109 11.16 -5.46 6.83
C THR A 109 11.73 -6.21 5.62
N HIS A 110 10.88 -6.63 4.70
CA HIS A 110 11.21 -7.29 3.42
C HIS A 110 11.69 -8.76 3.47
N GLY A 111 10.92 -9.65 2.86
CA GLY A 111 11.53 -10.61 1.92
C GLY A 111 11.73 -12.06 2.34
N CYS A 112 11.34 -12.50 3.53
CA CYS A 112 11.28 -13.96 3.74
C CYS A 112 9.96 -14.49 3.15
N ALA A 113 10.04 -15.06 1.94
CA ALA A 113 8.94 -15.78 1.30
C ALA A 113 8.35 -16.89 2.19
N ASP A 114 9.06 -17.30 3.24
CA ASP A 114 8.62 -18.27 4.25
C ASP A 114 7.31 -17.87 4.96
N HIS A 115 6.96 -16.57 4.97
CA HIS A 115 5.72 -16.07 5.59
C HIS A 115 4.69 -15.55 4.57
N ALA A 116 5.03 -15.59 3.28
CA ALA A 116 4.07 -15.24 2.24
C ALA A 116 2.97 -16.31 2.18
N PRO A 117 1.71 -15.92 1.90
CA PRO A 117 0.65 -16.89 1.75
C PRO A 117 0.94 -17.79 0.54
N ASP A 118 0.79 -19.11 0.71
CA ASP A 118 0.97 -20.09 -0.38
C ASP A 118 -0.26 -20.05 -1.29
N VAL A 119 -0.29 -19.03 -2.14
CA VAL A 119 -1.39 -18.75 -3.06
C VAL A 119 -0.89 -18.91 -4.49
N SER A 120 -1.53 -19.82 -5.22
CA SER A 120 -1.29 -19.98 -6.66
C SER A 120 -2.10 -18.95 -7.44
N THR A 121 -1.50 -18.34 -8.45
CA THR A 121 -2.25 -17.49 -9.40
C THR A 121 -3.24 -18.31 -10.23
N ALA A 122 -3.09 -19.64 -10.30
CA ALA A 122 -4.04 -20.52 -10.96
C ALA A 122 -5.40 -20.59 -10.25
N ASP A 123 -5.43 -20.45 -8.91
CA ASP A 123 -6.65 -20.53 -8.10
C ASP A 123 -7.63 -19.38 -8.39
N TYR A 124 -7.13 -18.31 -9.03
CA TYR A 124 -7.89 -17.11 -9.38
C TYR A 124 -8.15 -16.99 -10.88
N ARG A 125 -7.92 -18.07 -11.65
CA ARG A 125 -8.24 -18.11 -13.08
C ARG A 125 -9.67 -18.59 -13.31
N TYR A 126 -10.39 -17.88 -14.17
CA TYR A 126 -11.72 -18.25 -14.62
C TYR A 126 -11.88 -17.87 -16.09
N GLU A 127 -12.85 -18.49 -16.77
CA GLU A 127 -13.18 -18.14 -18.15
C GLU A 127 -13.97 -16.82 -18.18
N LEU A 128 -13.41 -15.80 -18.83
CA LEU A 128 -14.07 -14.52 -19.05
C LEU A 128 -14.17 -14.25 -20.56
N PRO A 129 -15.35 -14.40 -21.18
CA PRO A 129 -15.55 -14.03 -22.57
C PRO A 129 -15.26 -12.55 -22.80
N GLU A 130 -14.51 -12.21 -23.87
CA GLU A 130 -14.17 -10.80 -24.18
C GLU A 130 -15.42 -9.92 -24.31
N SER A 131 -16.53 -10.47 -24.81
CA SER A 131 -17.82 -9.76 -24.92
C SER A 131 -18.44 -9.35 -23.58
N PHE A 132 -17.93 -9.84 -22.45
CA PHE A 132 -18.36 -9.45 -21.10
C PHE A 132 -17.50 -8.33 -20.51
N ILE A 133 -16.38 -7.97 -21.14
CA ILE A 133 -15.56 -6.82 -20.76
C ILE A 133 -16.17 -5.57 -21.39
N ALA A 134 -16.57 -4.61 -20.55
CA ALA A 134 -17.24 -3.41 -21.02
C ALA A 134 -16.23 -2.40 -21.60
N ASP A 135 -16.39 -2.02 -22.88
CA ASP A 135 -15.59 -0.97 -23.52
C ASP A 135 -15.96 0.45 -23.06
N PHE A 136 -17.21 0.61 -22.62
CA PHE A 136 -17.80 1.86 -22.16
C PHE A 136 -18.56 1.64 -20.86
N PRO A 137 -18.59 2.64 -19.96
CA PRO A 137 -19.41 2.56 -18.76
C PRO A 137 -20.91 2.49 -19.11
N ALA A 138 -21.71 1.94 -18.19
CA ALA A 138 -23.16 1.93 -18.33
C ALA A 138 -23.71 3.36 -18.54
N SER A 139 -24.67 3.48 -19.47
CA SER A 139 -25.37 4.72 -19.77
C SER A 139 -26.87 4.55 -19.53
N PRO A 140 -27.49 5.33 -18.63
CA PRO A 140 -26.88 6.37 -17.79
C PRO A 140 -25.98 5.80 -16.68
N ARG A 141 -25.05 6.60 -16.15
CA ARG A 141 -24.24 6.24 -14.98
C ARG A 141 -25.15 5.86 -13.81
N GLY A 142 -24.77 4.83 -13.07
CA GLY A 142 -25.57 4.27 -11.97
C GLY A 142 -26.59 3.22 -12.39
N ALA A 143 -26.83 3.01 -13.70
CA ALA A 143 -27.73 1.95 -14.20
C ALA A 143 -27.05 0.56 -14.30
N SER A 144 -25.83 0.40 -13.80
CA SER A 144 -25.12 -0.88 -13.82
C SER A 144 -25.84 -1.93 -12.97
N ARG A 145 -25.65 -3.19 -13.34
CA ARG A 145 -26.05 -4.33 -12.51
C ARG A 145 -25.18 -4.36 -11.25
N LEU A 146 -25.73 -4.90 -10.16
CA LEU A 146 -25.04 -5.14 -8.90
C LEU A 146 -25.19 -6.60 -8.53
N LEU A 147 -24.09 -7.32 -8.39
CA LEU A 147 -24.09 -8.63 -7.74
C LEU A 147 -23.91 -8.41 -6.25
N VAL A 148 -24.88 -8.86 -5.46
CA VAL A 148 -24.80 -8.80 -4.00
C VAL A 148 -24.46 -10.20 -3.51
N ALA A 149 -23.40 -10.28 -2.70
CA ALA A 149 -22.95 -11.50 -2.04
C ALA A 149 -22.99 -11.25 -0.54
N LEU A 150 -23.95 -11.84 0.15
CA LEU A 150 -24.08 -11.76 1.61
C LEU A 150 -23.62 -13.08 2.22
N PRO A 151 -22.91 -13.06 3.37
CA PRO A 151 -22.73 -14.27 4.15
C PRO A 151 -24.11 -14.80 4.56
N GLU A 152 -24.32 -16.12 4.51
CA GLU A 152 -25.48 -16.72 5.16
C GLU A 152 -25.56 -16.24 6.63
N PRO A 153 -26.77 -16.01 7.18
CA PRO A 153 -26.91 -15.59 8.57
C PRO A 153 -26.19 -16.60 9.46
N ALA A 154 -25.11 -16.15 10.11
CA ALA A 154 -24.34 -17.01 11.00
C ALA A 154 -25.26 -17.55 12.11
N ASP A 155 -25.17 -18.85 12.40
CA ASP A 155 -25.69 -19.38 13.66
C ASP A 155 -24.97 -18.62 14.78
N PRO A 156 -25.68 -17.86 15.64
CA PRO A 156 -25.06 -17.09 16.71
C PRO A 156 -24.30 -17.95 17.74
N HIS A 157 -24.38 -19.28 17.64
CA HIS A 157 -23.60 -20.24 18.43
C HIS A 157 -22.42 -20.88 17.71
N ALA A 158 -22.20 -20.61 16.41
CA ALA A 158 -21.07 -21.15 15.67
C ALA A 158 -19.79 -20.34 15.97
N GLN A 159 -18.82 -20.96 16.64
CA GLN A 159 -17.47 -20.42 16.73
C GLN A 159 -16.78 -20.55 15.37
N GLU A 160 -16.27 -19.44 14.83
CA GLU A 160 -15.39 -19.45 13.66
C GLU A 160 -14.17 -20.34 13.95
N GLN A 161 -14.06 -21.46 13.24
CA GLN A 161 -12.88 -22.31 13.30
C GLN A 161 -11.89 -21.88 12.21
N PRO A 162 -10.61 -21.63 12.55
CA PRO A 162 -9.59 -21.38 11.52
C PRO A 162 -9.45 -22.62 10.62
N GLY A 163 -9.71 -22.44 9.32
CA GLY A 163 -9.68 -23.50 8.30
C GLY A 163 -11.05 -24.04 7.87
N ALA A 164 -12.16 -23.49 8.37
CA ALA A 164 -13.49 -23.82 7.85
C ALA A 164 -13.66 -23.34 6.40
N SER A 165 -14.38 -24.13 5.57
CA SER A 165 -14.83 -23.64 4.25
C SER A 165 -15.66 -22.36 4.43
N PRO A 166 -15.52 -21.37 3.55
CA PRO A 166 -16.31 -20.15 3.64
C PRO A 166 -17.79 -20.51 3.71
N ALA A 167 -18.51 -19.83 4.60
CA ALA A 167 -19.95 -19.98 4.71
C ALA A 167 -20.59 -19.79 3.32
N PRO A 168 -21.68 -20.51 2.99
CA PRO A 168 -22.36 -20.30 1.73
C PRO A 168 -22.72 -18.82 1.59
N LEU A 169 -22.53 -18.28 0.38
CA LEU A 169 -22.90 -16.91 0.06
C LEU A 169 -24.30 -16.91 -0.54
N ASP A 170 -25.19 -16.07 -0.02
CA ASP A 170 -26.42 -15.76 -0.72
C ASP A 170 -26.11 -14.74 -1.82
N LEU A 171 -26.31 -15.17 -3.07
CA LEU A 171 -26.00 -14.40 -4.26
C LEU A 171 -27.30 -13.94 -4.92
N PHE A 172 -27.49 -12.63 -5.07
CA PHE A 172 -28.59 -12.11 -5.86
C PHE A 172 -28.16 -10.96 -6.78
N ALA A 173 -28.85 -10.87 -7.91
CA ALA A 173 -28.66 -9.80 -8.88
C ALA A 173 -29.63 -8.66 -8.57
N GLY A 174 -29.08 -7.46 -8.36
CA GLY A 174 -29.81 -6.21 -8.24
C GLY A 174 -29.33 -5.17 -9.25
N SER A 175 -29.77 -3.94 -9.06
CA SER A 175 -29.23 -2.76 -9.74
C SER A 175 -28.43 -1.90 -8.77
N PHE A 176 -27.45 -1.17 -9.29
CA PHE A 176 -26.65 -0.25 -8.48
C PHE A 176 -27.49 0.87 -7.85
N VAL A 177 -28.63 1.22 -8.47
CA VAL A 177 -29.58 2.18 -7.88
C VAL A 177 -30.24 1.67 -6.60
N ASP A 178 -30.23 0.34 -6.36
CA ASP A 178 -30.81 -0.28 -5.17
C ASP A 178 -29.87 -0.20 -3.96
N LEU A 179 -28.61 0.22 -4.16
CA LEU A 179 -27.57 0.33 -3.13
C LEU A 179 -28.06 0.98 -1.81
N PRO A 180 -28.86 2.06 -1.80
CA PRO A 180 -29.33 2.66 -0.56
C PRO A 180 -30.17 1.73 0.32
N SER A 181 -30.87 0.75 -0.28
CA SER A 181 -31.66 -0.25 0.46
C SER A 181 -30.85 -1.45 0.93
N LEU A 182 -29.65 -1.63 0.39
CA LEU A 182 -28.77 -2.77 0.67
C LEU A 182 -27.77 -2.47 1.79
N LEU A 183 -27.46 -1.20 2.01
CA LEU A 183 -26.54 -0.78 3.07
C LEU A 183 -27.28 -0.56 4.40
N PRO A 184 -26.63 -0.86 5.54
CA PRO A 184 -27.14 -0.43 6.84
C PRO A 184 -27.39 1.08 6.88
N SER A 185 -28.50 1.52 7.46
CA SER A 185 -28.93 2.93 7.43
C SER A 185 -27.95 3.90 8.09
N ASP A 186 -27.11 3.40 8.99
CA ASP A 186 -26.17 4.17 9.80
C ASP A 186 -24.70 3.92 9.39
N ALA A 187 -24.49 3.25 8.25
CA ALA A 187 -23.18 2.91 7.71
C ALA A 187 -22.29 4.13 7.47
N HIS A 188 -20.98 3.89 7.48
CA HIS A 188 -19.95 4.87 7.14
C HIS A 188 -19.24 4.43 5.86
N LEU A 189 -19.42 5.17 4.76
CA LEU A 189 -18.75 4.91 3.50
C LEU A 189 -17.39 5.61 3.43
N VAL A 190 -16.35 4.86 3.05
CA VAL A 190 -14.99 5.39 2.83
C VAL A 190 -14.65 5.31 1.35
N CYS A 191 -14.38 6.46 0.74
CA CYS A 191 -14.24 6.60 -0.72
C CYS A 191 -12.89 7.16 -1.12
N ASN A 192 -12.33 6.70 -2.25
CA ASN A 192 -11.11 7.27 -2.79
C ASN A 192 -11.42 8.53 -3.63
N ALA A 193 -10.85 9.66 -3.21
CA ALA A 193 -10.96 10.98 -3.84
C ALA A 193 -9.83 11.28 -4.82
N SER A 194 -8.89 10.34 -5.06
CA SER A 194 -7.83 10.52 -6.05
C SER A 194 -8.41 10.86 -7.43
N GLN A 195 -7.84 11.86 -8.09
CA GLN A 195 -8.21 12.28 -9.43
C GLN A 195 -7.17 11.80 -10.45
N VAL A 196 -7.66 11.27 -11.57
CA VAL A 196 -6.78 10.84 -12.68
C VAL A 196 -6.22 12.07 -13.40
N PHE A 197 -4.92 12.10 -13.64
CA PHE A 197 -4.31 13.14 -14.49
C PHE A 197 -4.02 12.61 -15.90
N ALA A 198 -3.73 13.51 -16.83
CA ALA A 198 -3.43 13.18 -18.22
C ALA A 198 -2.02 12.57 -18.38
N ALA A 199 -1.82 11.40 -17.78
CA ALA A 199 -0.52 10.75 -17.60
C ALA A 199 0.03 10.08 -18.87
N ARG A 200 -0.73 10.01 -19.96
CA ARG A 200 -0.33 9.37 -21.22
C ARG A 200 0.02 10.43 -22.26
N ILE A 201 1.30 10.53 -22.62
CA ILE A 201 1.80 11.43 -23.68
C ILE A 201 2.29 10.59 -24.86
N PHE A 202 1.94 11.00 -26.07
CA PHE A 202 2.58 10.49 -27.29
C PHE A 202 3.70 11.44 -27.69
N ALA A 203 4.92 10.90 -27.74
CA ALA A 203 6.15 11.61 -28.04
C ALA A 203 6.76 11.13 -29.36
N GLN A 204 7.84 11.78 -29.78
CA GLN A 204 8.68 11.39 -30.91
C GLN A 204 10.14 11.42 -30.46
N GLU A 205 11.01 10.68 -31.14
CA GLU A 205 12.45 10.81 -30.93
C GLU A 205 12.92 12.23 -31.29
N ALA A 206 13.69 12.88 -30.42
CA ALA A 206 13.98 14.31 -30.53
C ALA A 206 14.74 14.72 -31.81
N ASP A 207 15.54 13.81 -32.36
CA ASP A 207 16.38 14.07 -33.55
C ASP A 207 15.69 13.65 -34.87
N GLN A 208 14.44 13.15 -34.81
CA GLN A 208 13.68 12.75 -35.99
C GLN A 208 12.46 13.66 -36.20
N GLU A 209 12.42 14.37 -37.34
CA GLU A 209 11.27 15.23 -37.69
C GLU A 209 9.97 14.44 -37.92
N SER A 210 10.06 13.14 -38.19
CA SER A 210 8.93 12.25 -38.41
C SER A 210 9.27 10.83 -37.99
N SER A 211 8.96 10.48 -36.74
CA SER A 211 8.96 9.10 -36.24
C SER A 211 7.54 8.68 -35.86
N ASP A 212 7.32 7.36 -35.81
CA ASP A 212 6.09 6.80 -35.24
C ASP A 212 5.94 7.28 -33.79
N PRO A 213 4.70 7.58 -33.35
CA PRO A 213 4.48 8.10 -32.01
C PRO A 213 4.87 7.07 -30.95
N ILE A 214 5.76 7.47 -30.05
CA ILE A 214 6.19 6.67 -28.91
C ILE A 214 5.28 6.98 -27.73
N GLU A 215 4.63 5.96 -27.20
CA GLU A 215 3.81 6.10 -26.00
C GLU A 215 4.69 6.22 -24.75
N VAL A 216 4.42 7.26 -23.96
CA VAL A 216 5.02 7.49 -22.66
C VAL A 216 3.90 7.60 -21.61
N MET A 217 3.92 6.67 -20.66
CA MET A 217 2.99 6.66 -19.53
C MET A 217 3.72 7.07 -18.25
N PHE A 218 3.29 8.14 -17.62
CA PHE A 218 3.85 8.66 -16.37
C PHE A 218 3.27 7.92 -15.17
N LEU A 219 4.10 7.19 -14.44
CA LEU A 219 3.64 6.22 -13.43
C LEU A 219 3.75 6.75 -12.00
N SER A 220 4.86 7.41 -11.67
CA SER A 220 5.11 8.03 -10.36
C SER A 220 6.26 9.04 -10.43
N PRO A 221 6.32 10.02 -9.50
CA PRO A 221 7.53 10.79 -9.27
C PRO A 221 8.77 9.91 -9.00
N ASP A 222 9.97 10.42 -9.32
CA ASP A 222 11.26 9.90 -8.84
C ASP A 222 11.96 11.03 -8.07
N PRO A 223 12.24 10.91 -6.75
CA PRO A 223 12.04 9.71 -5.93
C PRO A 223 10.55 9.41 -5.65
N CYS A 224 10.23 8.11 -5.55
CA CYS A 224 8.87 7.58 -5.45
C CYS A 224 8.15 7.86 -4.11
N ASP A 225 8.82 8.50 -3.15
CA ASP A 225 8.26 8.94 -1.87
C ASP A 225 7.57 10.32 -1.97
N THR A 226 7.68 10.99 -3.12
CA THR A 226 7.00 12.27 -3.35
C THR A 226 5.55 12.02 -3.76
N ASP A 227 4.62 12.65 -3.03
CA ASP A 227 3.20 12.66 -3.38
C ASP A 227 2.99 13.25 -4.80
N PRO A 228 2.39 12.50 -5.74
CA PRO A 228 2.09 12.98 -7.09
C PRO A 228 1.27 14.28 -7.11
N ALA A 229 0.33 14.48 -6.19
CA ALA A 229 -0.48 15.70 -6.15
C ALA A 229 0.38 16.93 -5.85
N THR A 230 1.25 16.82 -4.86
CA THR A 230 2.27 17.85 -4.58
C THR A 230 3.20 18.07 -5.76
N MET A 231 3.64 17.00 -6.44
CA MET A 231 4.59 17.09 -7.56
C MET A 231 3.99 17.79 -8.78
N LEU A 232 2.73 17.52 -9.09
CA LEU A 232 2.02 18.06 -10.23
C LEU A 232 1.75 19.57 -10.13
N THR A 233 1.69 20.12 -8.92
CA THR A 233 1.52 21.57 -8.70
C THR A 233 2.82 22.38 -8.85
N ARG A 234 3.99 21.71 -8.84
CA ARG A 234 5.30 22.35 -9.00
C ARG A 234 5.65 22.54 -10.48
N ALA A 235 6.63 23.40 -10.73
CA ALA A 235 7.20 23.62 -12.06
C ALA A 235 7.58 22.29 -12.72
N CYS A 236 7.17 22.08 -13.98
CA CYS A 236 7.43 20.86 -14.75
C CYS A 236 8.92 20.68 -15.05
N ASP A 237 9.63 21.78 -15.26
CA ASP A 237 11.04 21.78 -15.62
C ASP A 237 11.91 21.20 -14.50
N GLY A 238 12.80 20.28 -14.87
CA GLY A 238 13.71 19.61 -13.96
C GLY A 238 13.09 18.45 -13.15
N GLN A 239 11.78 18.22 -13.25
CA GLN A 239 11.15 17.08 -12.59
C GLN A 239 11.65 15.75 -13.15
N THR A 240 11.65 14.72 -12.32
CA THR A 240 11.95 13.35 -12.69
C THR A 240 10.77 12.44 -12.38
N TRP A 241 10.43 11.59 -13.35
CA TRP A 241 9.29 10.67 -13.27
C TRP A 241 9.72 9.28 -13.70
N ARG A 242 9.19 8.24 -13.04
CA ARG A 242 9.20 6.88 -13.56
C ARG A 242 8.09 6.74 -14.58
N CYS A 243 8.45 6.23 -15.75
CA CYS A 243 7.56 6.10 -16.88
C CYS A 243 7.67 4.70 -17.50
N MET A 244 6.57 4.22 -18.07
CA MET A 244 6.63 3.20 -19.12
C MET A 244 6.85 3.94 -20.43
N VAL A 245 7.77 3.45 -21.25
CA VAL A 245 8.03 3.93 -22.60
C VAL A 245 7.86 2.76 -23.55
N ARG A 246 6.88 2.82 -24.45
CA ARG A 246 6.59 1.77 -25.44
C ARG A 246 7.55 1.87 -26.63
N HIS A 247 8.84 1.71 -26.33
CA HIS A 247 9.94 1.76 -27.27
C HIS A 247 11.14 1.01 -26.69
N ALA A 248 11.88 0.30 -27.54
CA ALA A 248 13.13 -0.34 -27.14
C ALA A 248 14.19 0.74 -26.91
N ILE A 249 14.76 0.80 -25.70
CA ILE A 249 15.80 1.76 -25.33
C ILE A 249 16.92 0.99 -24.64
N ASP A 250 18.09 0.99 -25.27
CA ASP A 250 19.22 0.17 -24.83
C ASP A 250 20.17 0.91 -23.88
N ALA A 251 20.10 2.24 -23.81
CA ALA A 251 20.97 3.06 -22.97
C ALA A 251 20.31 4.36 -22.47
N PRO A 252 20.74 4.86 -21.29
CA PRO A 252 20.44 6.23 -20.87
C PRO A 252 20.90 7.28 -21.89
N GLY A 253 20.27 8.45 -21.87
CA GLY A 253 20.55 9.57 -22.75
C GLY A 253 19.59 9.69 -23.93
N PHE A 254 18.80 8.65 -24.24
CA PHE A 254 17.75 8.70 -25.27
C PHE A 254 16.79 9.87 -25.02
N GLN A 255 16.48 10.64 -26.07
CA GLN A 255 15.70 11.88 -25.99
C GLN A 255 14.37 11.74 -26.72
N LEU A 256 13.31 12.09 -26.01
CA LEU A 256 11.95 12.15 -26.52
C LEU A 256 11.47 13.61 -26.49
N SER A 257 10.58 13.97 -27.41
CA SER A 257 9.93 15.28 -27.41
C SER A 257 8.45 15.15 -27.71
N ALA A 258 7.64 15.93 -27.00
CA ALA A 258 6.22 16.10 -27.26
C ALA A 258 5.91 17.59 -27.39
N ARG A 259 4.98 17.94 -28.30
CA ARG A 259 4.60 19.32 -28.58
C ARG A 259 3.13 19.45 -28.92
N THR A 260 2.52 20.58 -28.54
CA THR A 260 1.19 20.98 -29.02
C THR A 260 1.31 21.79 -30.33
N GLY A 261 0.25 21.75 -31.15
CA GLY A 261 0.22 22.40 -32.47
C GLY A 261 -0.05 23.91 -32.46
N ASN A 262 0.53 24.56 -33.49
CA ASN A 262 0.45 25.93 -34.01
C ASN A 262 0.58 27.15 -33.07
N ALA A 263 1.41 28.11 -33.52
CA ALA A 263 1.82 29.36 -32.86
C ALA A 263 0.70 30.31 -32.39
N GLN A 264 -0.58 29.99 -32.64
CA GLN A 264 -1.74 30.77 -32.25
C GLN A 264 -2.25 30.42 -30.84
N THR A 265 -2.00 29.19 -30.36
CA THR A 265 -2.42 28.70 -29.05
C THR A 265 -1.29 28.64 -28.01
N GLY A 266 -0.08 29.07 -28.39
CA GLY A 266 1.13 28.86 -27.60
C GLY A 266 1.67 27.45 -27.81
N GLU A 267 2.85 27.32 -28.40
CA GLU A 267 3.51 26.02 -28.57
C GLU A 267 4.11 25.61 -27.22
N VAL A 268 3.55 24.56 -26.60
CA VAL A 268 4.16 23.91 -25.45
C VAL A 268 5.06 22.81 -25.98
N ARG A 269 6.32 22.79 -25.55
CA ARG A 269 7.28 21.74 -25.84
C ARG A 269 7.78 21.11 -24.55
N LEU A 270 7.65 19.79 -24.46
CA LEU A 270 8.19 18.96 -23.40
C LEU A 270 9.27 18.07 -23.98
N SER A 271 10.50 18.24 -23.51
CA SER A 271 11.61 17.31 -23.77
C SER A 271 11.74 16.36 -22.58
N MET A 272 12.04 15.10 -22.89
CA MET A 272 12.14 14.00 -21.93
C MET A 272 13.44 13.24 -22.19
N ALA A 273 14.36 13.29 -21.22
CA ALA A 273 15.64 12.59 -21.28
C ALA A 273 15.60 11.32 -20.42
N VAL A 274 15.95 10.17 -20.99
CA VAL A 274 16.09 8.93 -20.21
C VAL A 274 17.33 9.03 -19.32
N GLU A 275 17.15 9.12 -18.01
CA GLU A 275 18.26 9.14 -17.05
C GLU A 275 18.65 7.75 -16.56
N ARG A 276 17.68 6.85 -16.43
CA ARG A 276 17.88 5.52 -15.82
C ARG A 276 16.92 4.52 -16.44
N LEU A 277 17.41 3.33 -16.78
CA LEU A 277 16.58 2.18 -17.16
C LEU A 277 16.39 1.29 -15.93
N HIS A 278 15.17 0.81 -15.70
CA HIS A 278 14.84 -0.06 -14.56
C HIS A 278 14.63 -1.50 -14.99
N SER A 279 13.72 -1.75 -15.93
CA SER A 279 13.38 -3.09 -16.40
C SER A 279 12.75 -3.05 -17.79
N ALA A 280 12.72 -4.19 -18.47
CA ALA A 280 11.87 -4.37 -19.63
C ALA A 280 10.39 -4.26 -19.22
N TRP A 281 9.58 -3.65 -20.07
CA TRP A 281 8.14 -3.63 -19.95
C TRP A 281 7.56 -4.73 -20.85
N SER A 282 6.69 -5.58 -20.29
CA SER A 282 6.04 -6.64 -21.03
C SER A 282 4.54 -6.67 -20.78
N GLU A 283 3.77 -6.83 -21.85
CA GLU A 283 2.31 -6.96 -21.84
C GLU A 283 1.97 -8.24 -22.60
N GLU A 284 1.06 -9.06 -22.06
CA GLU A 284 0.63 -10.33 -22.66
C GLU A 284 1.77 -11.31 -23.03
N GLY A 285 2.94 -11.18 -22.39
CA GLY A 285 4.12 -12.02 -22.63
C GLY A 285 5.05 -11.50 -23.73
N GLU A 286 4.75 -10.36 -24.35
CA GLU A 286 5.63 -9.69 -25.31
C GLU A 286 6.33 -8.50 -24.67
N VAL A 287 7.63 -8.34 -24.94
CA VAL A 287 8.39 -7.17 -24.49
C VAL A 287 8.09 -6.02 -25.43
N ASP A 288 7.34 -5.04 -24.94
CA ASP A 288 6.83 -3.92 -25.75
C ASP A 288 7.40 -2.56 -25.29
N GLY A 289 8.41 -2.55 -24.41
CA GLY A 289 9.04 -1.31 -24.01
C GLY A 289 9.96 -1.43 -22.81
N VAL A 290 10.14 -0.31 -22.10
CA VAL A 290 10.96 -0.21 -20.90
C VAL A 290 10.27 0.59 -19.81
N GLU A 291 10.56 0.27 -18.55
CA GLU A 291 10.38 1.19 -17.43
C GLU A 291 11.65 2.01 -17.24
N ALA A 292 11.52 3.34 -17.28
CA ALA A 292 12.65 4.27 -17.21
C ALA A 292 12.33 5.48 -16.33
N THR A 293 13.37 6.08 -15.72
CA THR A 293 13.27 7.43 -15.15
C THR A 293 13.55 8.46 -16.24
N LEU A 294 12.60 9.36 -16.49
CA LEU A 294 12.71 10.47 -17.42
C LEU A 294 12.91 11.78 -16.66
N ARG A 295 13.88 12.60 -17.08
CA ARG A 295 13.99 14.01 -16.67
C ARG A 295 13.27 14.89 -17.67
N LEU A 296 12.44 15.80 -17.15
CA LEU A 296 11.62 16.71 -17.93
C LEU A 296 12.31 18.07 -18.11
N SER A 297 12.23 18.60 -19.32
CA SER A 297 12.57 20.00 -19.63
C SER A 297 11.43 20.65 -20.40
N CYS A 298 10.95 21.80 -19.92
CA CYS A 298 9.78 22.46 -20.48
C CYS A 298 10.15 23.79 -21.14
N SER A 299 9.51 24.12 -22.28
CA SER A 299 9.68 25.43 -22.92
C SER A 299 9.16 26.60 -22.08
N ASP A 300 8.23 26.35 -21.16
CA ASP A 300 7.81 27.27 -20.11
C ASP A 300 8.29 26.74 -18.74
N PRO A 301 9.45 27.21 -18.23
CA PRO A 301 10.03 26.68 -17.00
C PRO A 301 9.19 26.95 -15.74
N GLY A 302 8.27 27.92 -15.79
CA GLY A 302 7.42 28.27 -14.65
C GLY A 302 6.10 27.51 -14.61
N ALA A 303 5.71 26.85 -15.70
CA ALA A 303 4.44 26.14 -15.79
C ALA A 303 4.39 24.92 -14.87
N ALA A 304 3.29 24.78 -14.14
CA ALA A 304 3.04 23.60 -13.32
C ALA A 304 2.94 22.34 -14.19
N ALA A 305 3.48 21.21 -13.73
CA ALA A 305 3.45 19.94 -14.46
C ALA A 305 2.02 19.52 -14.83
N GLN A 306 1.04 19.73 -13.95
CA GLN A 306 -0.37 19.47 -14.23
C GLN A 306 -0.87 20.20 -15.50
N ALA A 307 -0.46 21.46 -15.71
CA ALA A 307 -0.86 22.24 -16.86
C ALA A 307 -0.21 21.74 -18.16
N ILE A 308 1.03 21.26 -18.07
CA ILE A 308 1.77 20.67 -19.21
C ILE A 308 1.14 19.32 -19.59
N PHE A 309 0.93 18.42 -18.61
CA PHE A 309 0.24 17.15 -18.83
C PHE A 309 -1.18 17.35 -19.37
N GLY A 310 -1.93 18.32 -18.87
CA GLY A 310 -3.28 18.61 -19.36
C GLY A 310 -3.34 19.07 -20.83
N GLN A 311 -2.25 19.64 -21.36
CA GLN A 311 -2.17 20.11 -22.74
C GLN A 311 -1.62 19.06 -23.70
N LEU A 312 -0.61 18.28 -23.27
CA LEU A 312 0.08 17.29 -24.10
C LEU A 312 -0.47 15.87 -23.95
N GLY A 313 -1.06 15.58 -22.79
CA GLY A 313 -1.44 14.24 -22.40
C GLY A 313 -2.88 13.90 -22.71
N SER A 314 -3.20 12.64 -22.49
CA SER A 314 -4.53 12.06 -22.58
C SER A 314 -4.82 11.18 -21.36
N VAL A 315 -6.09 10.84 -21.18
CA VAL A 315 -6.49 9.94 -20.09
C VAL A 315 -5.93 8.54 -20.38
N PRO A 316 -5.20 7.95 -19.42
CA PRO A 316 -4.66 6.59 -19.53
C PRO A 316 -5.75 5.54 -19.31
N LEU A 317 -6.38 5.08 -20.40
CA LEU A 317 -7.29 3.94 -20.33
C LEU A 317 -6.49 2.64 -20.04
N PRO A 318 -7.03 1.73 -19.21
CA PRO A 318 -6.42 0.42 -18.97
C PRO A 318 -6.22 -0.38 -20.27
N PRO A 319 -5.19 -1.24 -20.34
CA PRO A 319 -4.81 -1.94 -21.58
C PRO A 319 -5.90 -2.91 -22.08
N TYR A 320 -6.76 -3.41 -21.17
CA TYR A 320 -7.90 -4.25 -21.54
C TYR A 320 -9.02 -3.48 -22.26
N ILE A 321 -9.04 -2.14 -22.21
CA ILE A 321 -9.96 -1.32 -23.01
C ILE A 321 -9.33 -1.09 -24.38
N ARG A 322 -9.70 -1.93 -25.35
CA ARG A 322 -9.11 -1.95 -26.71
C ARG A 322 -9.67 -0.87 -27.63
N ARG A 323 -9.66 0.39 -27.18
CA ARG A 323 -10.02 1.58 -27.97
C ARG A 323 -9.19 2.79 -27.60
N ALA A 324 -9.09 3.74 -28.52
CA ALA A 324 -8.48 5.03 -28.23
C ALA A 324 -9.31 5.83 -27.19
N PRO A 325 -8.65 6.63 -26.32
CA PRO A 325 -9.33 7.60 -25.48
C PRO A 325 -10.16 8.59 -26.31
N GLN A 326 -11.35 8.90 -25.83
CA GLN A 326 -12.30 9.85 -26.41
C GLN A 326 -12.50 11.04 -25.47
N GLU A 327 -13.01 12.16 -25.99
CA GLU A 327 -13.22 13.37 -25.17
C GLU A 327 -14.14 13.13 -23.98
N MET A 328 -15.13 12.24 -24.12
CA MET A 328 -16.02 11.85 -23.02
C MET A 328 -15.28 11.18 -21.86
N ASP A 329 -14.15 10.49 -22.10
CA ASP A 329 -13.38 9.80 -21.07
C ASP A 329 -12.79 10.75 -20.04
N LYS A 330 -12.51 12.01 -20.42
CA LYS A 330 -12.07 13.04 -19.46
C LYS A 330 -13.07 13.24 -18.32
N ALA A 331 -14.36 13.09 -18.60
CA ALA A 331 -15.42 13.18 -17.61
C ALA A 331 -15.81 11.79 -17.06
N THR A 332 -15.94 10.78 -17.93
CA THR A 332 -16.47 9.47 -17.52
C THR A 332 -15.45 8.58 -16.81
N TYR A 333 -14.15 8.82 -16.98
CA TYR A 333 -13.08 8.12 -16.28
C TYR A 333 -12.63 8.88 -15.01
N GLN A 334 -13.60 9.52 -14.35
CA GLN A 334 -13.46 10.11 -13.02
C GLN A 334 -14.65 9.70 -12.14
N THR A 335 -14.38 9.51 -10.85
CA THR A 335 -15.43 9.27 -9.86
C THR A 335 -16.07 10.58 -9.45
N VAL A 336 -17.28 10.53 -8.89
CA VAL A 336 -17.94 11.71 -8.29
C VAL A 336 -17.26 12.18 -7.00
N PHE A 337 -16.27 11.44 -6.51
CA PHE A 337 -15.50 11.75 -5.31
C PHE A 337 -14.18 12.44 -5.62
N ALA A 338 -13.78 12.50 -6.90
CA ALA A 338 -12.50 13.06 -7.33
C ALA A 338 -12.35 14.50 -6.85
N SER A 339 -11.24 14.80 -6.17
CA SER A 339 -10.91 16.12 -5.66
C SER A 339 -9.74 16.73 -6.43
N SER A 340 -9.81 18.03 -6.69
CA SER A 340 -8.71 18.81 -7.27
C SER A 340 -7.46 18.82 -6.41
N ASP A 341 -7.60 18.58 -5.11
CA ASP A 341 -6.48 18.55 -4.16
C ASP A 341 -5.76 17.19 -4.16
N ALA A 342 -6.31 16.19 -4.85
CA ALA A 342 -5.80 14.81 -4.91
C ALA A 342 -5.55 14.36 -6.36
N VAL A 343 -5.13 15.26 -7.24
CA VAL A 343 -4.74 14.94 -8.63
C VAL A 343 -3.43 14.17 -8.62
N GLY A 344 -3.39 12.97 -9.19
CA GLY A 344 -2.13 12.22 -9.21
C GLY A 344 -2.24 10.73 -9.50
N SER A 345 -3.46 10.21 -9.66
CA SER A 345 -3.65 8.81 -10.02
C SER A 345 -3.47 8.59 -11.52
N VAL A 346 -2.91 7.45 -11.92
CA VAL A 346 -2.86 7.00 -13.31
C VAL A 346 -4.10 6.17 -13.67
N ALA A 347 -4.86 5.69 -12.69
CA ALA A 347 -6.09 4.95 -12.93
C ALA A 347 -7.22 5.43 -12.03
N ALA A 348 -8.46 5.38 -12.54
CA ALA A 348 -9.64 5.74 -11.77
C ALA A 348 -10.00 4.62 -10.79
N PRO A 349 -10.43 4.94 -9.55
CA PRO A 349 -11.02 3.96 -8.64
C PRO A 349 -12.36 3.44 -9.22
N THR A 350 -12.32 2.32 -9.93
CA THR A 350 -13.39 1.88 -10.83
C THR A 350 -14.72 1.63 -10.12
N ALA A 351 -14.71 1.12 -8.89
CA ALA A 351 -15.93 0.96 -8.09
C ALA A 351 -16.68 2.30 -7.84
N GLY A 352 -15.94 3.41 -7.75
CA GLY A 352 -16.51 4.75 -7.60
C GLY A 352 -17.16 5.29 -8.88
N LEU A 353 -16.89 4.71 -10.06
CA LEU A 353 -17.45 5.17 -11.34
C LEU A 353 -18.96 4.91 -11.46
N HIS A 354 -19.50 4.02 -10.63
CA HIS A 354 -20.94 3.69 -10.62
C HIS A 354 -21.78 4.75 -9.90
N PHE A 355 -21.18 5.55 -9.01
CA PHE A 355 -21.90 6.55 -8.23
C PHE A 355 -22.28 7.77 -9.07
N THR A 356 -23.49 8.28 -8.85
CA THR A 356 -23.96 9.57 -9.36
C THR A 356 -24.07 10.58 -8.23
N PRO A 357 -24.04 11.90 -8.51
CA PRO A 357 -24.28 12.92 -7.48
C PRO A 357 -25.61 12.72 -6.74
N ASP A 358 -26.68 12.37 -7.46
CA ASP A 358 -28.01 12.13 -6.88
C ASP A 358 -28.01 10.92 -5.93
N LEU A 359 -27.32 9.83 -6.30
CA LEU A 359 -27.19 8.66 -5.43
C LEU A 359 -26.40 8.98 -4.17
N VAL A 360 -25.29 9.70 -4.29
CA VAL A 360 -24.50 10.15 -3.12
C VAL A 360 -25.35 11.02 -2.20
N GLN A 361 -26.13 11.95 -2.74
CA GLN A 361 -27.03 12.78 -1.95
C GLN A 361 -28.11 11.93 -1.25
N SER A 362 -28.74 10.99 -1.96
CA SER A 362 -29.74 10.09 -1.38
C SER A 362 -29.20 9.25 -0.22
N LEU A 363 -27.93 8.83 -0.28
CA LEU A 363 -27.28 8.08 0.79
C LEU A 363 -26.96 8.99 2.00
N ARG A 364 -26.52 10.24 1.75
CA ARG A 364 -26.31 11.25 2.80
C ARG A 364 -27.62 11.61 3.53
N ASP A 365 -28.70 11.78 2.79
CA ASP A 365 -30.03 12.11 3.35
C ASP A 365 -30.58 10.99 4.25
N ARG A 366 -30.11 9.75 4.08
CA ARG A 366 -30.44 8.61 4.96
C ARG A 366 -29.64 8.59 6.27
N GLY A 367 -28.67 9.49 6.44
CA GLY A 367 -27.84 9.60 7.65
C GLY A 367 -26.55 8.79 7.63
N MET A 368 -26.13 8.28 6.46
CA MET A 368 -24.84 7.59 6.31
C MET A 368 -23.69 8.58 6.44
N ARG A 369 -22.62 8.16 7.12
CA ARG A 369 -21.37 8.92 7.28
C ARG A 369 -20.45 8.71 6.09
N TRP A 370 -19.54 9.68 5.88
CA TRP A 370 -18.63 9.69 4.75
C TRP A 370 -17.26 10.20 5.17
N SER A 371 -16.22 9.44 4.81
CA SER A 371 -14.82 9.86 4.86
C SER A 371 -14.19 9.64 3.49
N GLN A 372 -13.21 10.47 3.15
CA GLN A 372 -12.42 10.28 1.94
C GLN A 372 -11.00 9.81 2.30
N CYS A 373 -10.37 9.17 1.33
CA CYS A 373 -8.94 8.92 1.32
C CYS A 373 -8.42 9.29 -0.07
N ALA A 374 -7.12 9.49 -0.20
CA ALA A 374 -6.46 9.59 -1.49
C ALA A 374 -5.42 8.47 -1.59
N LEU A 375 -5.61 7.52 -2.51
CA LEU A 375 -4.56 6.57 -2.92
C LEU A 375 -4.27 6.83 -4.39
N HIS A 376 -3.03 7.24 -4.70
CA HIS A 376 -2.60 7.45 -6.06
C HIS A 376 -2.15 6.11 -6.65
N VAL A 377 -2.95 5.61 -7.59
CA VAL A 377 -2.66 4.34 -8.26
C VAL A 377 -1.61 4.60 -9.34
N GLY A 378 -0.45 3.94 -9.20
CA GLY A 378 0.70 4.10 -10.10
C GLY A 378 0.99 2.88 -11.00
N ALA A 379 2.27 2.67 -11.30
CA ALA A 379 2.81 1.66 -12.22
C ALA A 379 2.22 0.25 -12.09
N GLY A 380 2.04 -0.21 -10.85
CA GLY A 380 1.69 -1.60 -10.56
C GLY A 380 0.32 -2.03 -11.08
N THR A 381 -0.62 -1.10 -11.32
CA THR A 381 -1.95 -1.44 -11.84
C THR A 381 -1.94 -1.84 -13.31
N PHE A 382 -0.90 -1.48 -14.05
CA PHE A 382 -0.77 -1.78 -15.47
C PHE A 382 0.11 -3.01 -15.74
N ARG A 383 0.81 -3.53 -14.72
CA ARG A 383 1.64 -4.73 -14.87
C ARG A 383 0.86 -5.99 -14.52
N PRO A 384 0.82 -7.00 -15.40
CA PRO A 384 0.20 -8.28 -15.07
C PRO A 384 1.00 -9.03 -14.00
N VAL A 385 0.30 -9.75 -13.13
CA VAL A 385 0.93 -10.73 -12.23
C VAL A 385 1.28 -11.97 -13.05
N THR A 386 2.56 -12.13 -13.38
CA THR A 386 3.06 -13.24 -14.22
C THR A 386 3.65 -14.40 -13.43
N ALA A 387 3.86 -14.23 -12.11
CA ALA A 387 4.41 -15.27 -11.25
C ALA A 387 3.40 -16.40 -11.01
N GLU A 388 3.88 -17.63 -10.85
CA GLU A 388 3.04 -18.78 -10.52
C GLU A 388 2.51 -18.68 -9.08
N LYS A 389 3.38 -18.25 -8.15
CA LYS A 389 3.02 -18.01 -6.75
C LYS A 389 3.01 -16.53 -6.44
N VAL A 390 2.02 -16.09 -5.66
CA VAL A 390 1.92 -14.69 -5.20
C VAL A 390 3.17 -14.27 -4.41
N ALA A 391 3.75 -15.18 -3.63
CA ALA A 391 5.00 -14.98 -2.90
C ALA A 391 6.20 -14.53 -3.77
N GLN A 392 6.18 -14.89 -5.06
CA GLN A 392 7.25 -14.59 -6.01
C GLN A 392 7.02 -13.28 -6.77
N HIS A 393 5.85 -12.66 -6.60
CA HIS A 393 5.52 -11.39 -7.25
C HIS A 393 5.82 -10.21 -6.32
N VAL A 394 6.63 -9.27 -6.79
CA VAL A 394 6.89 -8.02 -6.07
C VAL A 394 5.85 -6.99 -6.47
N MET A 395 5.06 -6.55 -5.49
CA MET A 395 4.07 -5.49 -5.67
C MET A 395 4.76 -4.12 -5.66
N HIS A 396 4.33 -3.23 -6.56
CA HIS A 396 4.73 -1.83 -6.50
C HIS A 396 4.08 -1.16 -5.29
N SER A 397 4.85 -0.32 -4.60
CA SER A 397 4.33 0.52 -3.53
C SER A 397 3.39 1.59 -4.09
N GLU A 398 2.37 1.93 -3.33
CA GLU A 398 1.49 3.07 -3.61
C GLU A 398 1.65 4.10 -2.50
N VAL A 399 1.20 5.33 -2.73
CA VAL A 399 1.21 6.40 -1.72
C VAL A 399 -0.23 6.79 -1.42
N PHE A 400 -0.55 6.91 -0.14
CA PHE A 400 -1.87 7.34 0.30
C PHE A 400 -1.86 8.43 1.36
N ALA A 401 -2.99 9.11 1.45
CA ALA A 401 -3.28 10.11 2.46
C ALA A 401 -4.72 9.96 2.94
N MET A 402 -4.93 10.26 4.22
CA MET A 402 -6.23 10.45 4.84
C MET A 402 -6.05 11.55 5.88
N SER A 403 -7.00 12.48 5.98
CA SER A 403 -6.89 13.53 6.99
C SER A 403 -7.07 12.96 8.40
N LEU A 404 -6.49 13.62 9.41
CA LEU A 404 -6.68 13.21 10.81
C LEU A 404 -8.17 13.21 11.20
N GLN A 405 -8.94 14.18 10.69
CA GLN A 405 -10.38 14.26 10.92
C GLN A 405 -11.13 13.06 10.32
N GLU A 406 -10.83 12.66 9.09
CA GLU A 406 -11.47 11.50 8.46
C GLU A 406 -11.12 10.19 9.17
N LEU A 407 -9.88 10.07 9.66
CA LEU A 407 -9.43 8.95 10.47
C LEU A 407 -10.18 8.91 11.81
N GLU A 408 -10.37 10.06 12.46
CA GLU A 408 -11.17 10.19 13.68
C GLU A 408 -12.64 9.81 13.45
N ASP A 409 -13.25 10.23 12.33
CA ASP A 409 -14.62 9.88 11.97
C ASP A 409 -14.80 8.36 11.75
N VAL A 410 -13.78 7.69 11.20
CA VAL A 410 -13.74 6.22 11.05
C VAL A 410 -13.60 5.55 12.42
N ILE A 411 -12.71 6.03 13.28
CA ILE A 411 -12.53 5.54 14.66
C ILE A 411 -13.85 5.63 15.44
N ASP A 412 -14.52 6.78 15.40
CA ASP A 412 -15.81 7.02 16.06
C ASP A 412 -16.88 6.04 15.57
N SER A 413 -16.88 5.76 14.26
CA SER A 413 -17.85 4.85 13.65
C SER A 413 -17.63 3.40 14.10
N LEU A 414 -16.38 2.95 14.16
CA LEU A 414 -16.02 1.64 14.70
C LEU A 414 -16.40 1.53 16.19
N GLN A 415 -16.15 2.57 16.99
CA GLN A 415 -16.54 2.58 18.41
C GLN A 415 -18.06 2.56 18.62
N ALA A 416 -18.81 3.19 17.72
CA ALA A 416 -20.26 3.18 17.73
C ALA A 416 -20.87 1.88 17.18
N GLY A 417 -20.05 0.91 16.72
CA GLY A 417 -20.52 -0.34 16.13
C GLY A 417 -21.14 -0.19 14.74
N ARG A 418 -20.85 0.92 14.04
CA ARG A 418 -21.35 1.17 12.66
C ARG A 418 -20.56 0.33 11.66
N ALA A 419 -21.25 -0.12 10.62
CA ALA A 419 -20.58 -0.77 9.48
C ALA A 419 -19.72 0.26 8.72
N VAL A 420 -18.42 0.01 8.61
CA VAL A 420 -17.51 0.78 7.75
C VAL A 420 -17.42 0.08 6.40
N VAL A 421 -17.82 0.78 5.33
CA VAL A 421 -17.97 0.23 3.97
C VAL A 421 -16.95 0.90 3.05
N ALA A 422 -15.96 0.14 2.60
CA ALA A 422 -15.00 0.60 1.62
C ALA A 422 -15.62 0.64 0.21
N VAL A 423 -15.52 1.78 -0.47
CA VAL A 423 -15.95 1.91 -1.87
C VAL A 423 -14.79 1.52 -2.80
N GLY A 424 -14.67 0.22 -3.02
CA GLY A 424 -13.66 -0.38 -3.91
C GLY A 424 -12.39 -0.82 -3.20
N THR A 425 -11.63 -1.68 -3.87
CA THR A 425 -10.39 -2.31 -3.36
C THR A 425 -9.33 -1.29 -2.97
N THR A 426 -9.24 -0.18 -3.69
CA THR A 426 -8.33 0.92 -3.37
C THR A 426 -8.62 1.52 -1.99
N SER A 427 -9.88 1.82 -1.66
CA SER A 427 -10.24 2.31 -0.32
C SER A 427 -10.06 1.22 0.75
N ALA A 428 -10.35 -0.04 0.42
CA ALA A 428 -10.11 -1.17 1.31
C ALA A 428 -8.62 -1.29 1.68
N ARG A 429 -7.71 -1.24 0.70
CA ARG A 429 -6.26 -1.26 0.93
C ARG A 429 -5.81 -0.14 1.86
N VAL A 430 -6.33 1.09 1.70
CA VAL A 430 -6.02 2.20 2.61
C VAL A 430 -6.46 1.89 4.03
N LEU A 431 -7.70 1.45 4.24
CA LEU A 431 -8.22 1.12 5.58
C LEU A 431 -7.43 0.00 6.25
N GLU A 432 -7.13 -1.06 5.52
CA GLU A 432 -6.32 -2.18 6.03
C GLU A 432 -4.89 -1.72 6.34
N SER A 433 -4.27 -0.92 5.47
CA SER A 433 -2.94 -0.36 5.73
C SER A 433 -2.93 0.54 6.97
N LEU A 434 -3.94 1.40 7.17
CA LEU A 434 -4.08 2.22 8.36
C LEU A 434 -4.17 1.36 9.63
N TYR A 435 -4.92 0.26 9.60
CA TYR A 435 -4.97 -0.68 10.72
C TYR A 435 -3.57 -1.23 11.04
N TRP A 436 -2.86 -1.77 10.04
CA TRP A 436 -1.56 -2.39 10.25
C TRP A 436 -0.48 -1.40 10.68
N LEU A 437 -0.51 -0.17 10.17
CA LEU A 437 0.35 0.92 10.66
C LEU A 437 0.04 1.24 12.14
N GLY A 438 -1.23 1.20 12.53
CA GLY A 438 -1.70 1.46 13.90
C GLY A 438 -1.48 0.33 14.91
N VAL A 439 -1.26 -0.90 14.44
CA VAL A 439 -0.89 -2.02 15.33
C VAL A 439 0.41 -1.70 16.08
N ALA A 440 1.35 -1.00 15.43
CA ALA A 440 2.60 -0.59 16.05
C ALA A 440 3.22 0.66 15.38
N PRO A 441 2.63 1.84 15.61
CA PRO A 441 3.01 3.07 14.92
C PRO A 441 4.42 3.56 15.27
N GLN A 442 4.92 3.24 16.46
CA GLN A 442 6.27 3.58 16.92
C GLN A 442 7.40 3.01 16.04
N ARG A 443 7.10 2.00 15.21
CA ARG A 443 8.04 1.40 14.26
C ARG A 443 8.44 2.36 13.14
N TYR A 444 7.59 3.34 12.85
CA TYR A 444 7.80 4.22 11.73
C TYR A 444 8.52 5.50 12.18
N SER A 445 9.69 5.73 11.58
CA SER A 445 10.53 6.90 11.89
C SER A 445 9.88 8.20 11.42
N ALA A 446 10.45 9.34 11.79
CA ALA A 446 9.98 10.64 11.35
C ALA A 446 9.94 10.76 9.80
N GLY A 447 10.74 10.02 9.04
CA GLY A 447 10.85 10.15 7.57
C GLY A 447 9.62 9.76 6.74
N GLY A 448 8.57 9.22 7.35
CA GLY A 448 7.37 8.70 6.67
C GLY A 448 7.02 7.31 7.19
N MET A 449 5.74 6.93 7.06
CA MET A 449 5.26 5.60 7.45
C MET A 449 5.12 4.75 6.19
N SER A 450 5.70 3.55 6.20
CA SER A 450 5.66 2.64 5.05
C SER A 450 5.33 1.22 5.51
N LEU A 451 4.30 0.61 4.92
CA LEU A 451 3.99 -0.80 5.16
C LEU A 451 4.64 -1.68 4.08
N GLY A 452 5.43 -2.68 4.49
CA GLY A 452 5.98 -3.68 3.59
C GLY A 452 4.95 -4.69 3.12
N GLN A 453 5.18 -5.28 1.93
CA GLN A 453 4.25 -6.22 1.27
C GLN A 453 3.78 -7.39 2.16
N TRP A 454 4.65 -7.87 3.06
CA TRP A 454 4.38 -9.03 3.92
C TRP A 454 4.17 -8.68 5.39
N ASP A 455 4.28 -7.39 5.76
CA ASP A 455 4.28 -6.96 7.16
C ASP A 455 2.97 -7.33 7.88
N ALA A 456 1.83 -7.20 7.19
CA ALA A 456 0.52 -7.57 7.69
C ALA A 456 0.42 -9.06 8.02
N TYR A 457 0.88 -9.94 7.12
CA TYR A 457 0.84 -11.39 7.32
C TYR A 457 1.74 -11.82 8.48
N LEU A 458 2.93 -11.24 8.55
CA LEU A 458 3.90 -11.46 9.63
C LEU A 458 3.33 -11.02 10.99
N ALA A 459 2.72 -9.84 11.04
CA ALA A 459 2.08 -9.32 12.25
C ALA A 459 0.91 -10.21 12.68
N GLN A 460 0.06 -10.64 11.73
CA GLN A 460 -1.08 -11.53 12.00
C GLN A 460 -0.62 -12.90 12.53
N GLN A 461 0.40 -13.52 11.94
CA GLN A 461 0.93 -14.81 12.39
C GLN A 461 1.47 -14.75 13.83
N ARG A 462 2.06 -13.61 14.22
CA ARG A 462 2.66 -13.43 15.54
C ARG A 462 1.66 -13.02 16.62
N LEU A 463 0.78 -12.09 16.28
CA LEU A 463 -0.19 -11.55 17.24
C LEU A 463 -1.40 -12.48 17.37
N GLY A 464 -1.84 -13.10 16.28
CA GLY A 464 -3.02 -13.97 16.27
C GLY A 464 -4.20 -13.33 17.03
N PRO A 465 -4.71 -13.95 18.10
CA PRO A 465 -5.83 -13.42 18.89
C PRO A 465 -5.47 -12.19 19.74
N ASP A 466 -4.18 -11.90 19.97
CA ASP A 466 -3.70 -10.76 20.74
C ASP A 466 -3.59 -9.47 19.89
N ALA A 467 -3.98 -9.52 18.61
CA ALA A 467 -4.03 -8.34 17.76
C ALA A 467 -5.04 -7.32 18.31
N PRO A 468 -4.70 -6.02 18.36
CA PRO A 468 -5.60 -5.00 18.91
C PRO A 468 -6.86 -4.86 18.05
N ALA A 469 -7.97 -4.46 18.67
CA ALA A 469 -9.18 -4.14 17.92
C ALA A 469 -8.92 -2.98 16.94
N ALA A 470 -9.63 -2.95 15.81
CA ALA A 470 -9.42 -1.95 14.75
C ALA A 470 -9.46 -0.50 15.27
N ALA A 471 -10.47 -0.16 16.07
CA ALA A 471 -10.60 1.19 16.66
C ALA A 471 -9.44 1.56 17.60
N GLU A 472 -8.83 0.58 18.27
CA GLU A 472 -7.67 0.80 19.12
C GLU A 472 -6.40 1.04 18.30
N ALA A 473 -6.14 0.20 17.29
CA ALA A 473 -5.01 0.36 16.39
C ALA A 473 -5.05 1.73 15.68
N LEU A 474 -6.20 2.12 15.13
CA LEU A 474 -6.37 3.42 14.48
C LEU A 474 -6.19 4.59 15.45
N ARG A 475 -6.63 4.47 16.72
CA ARG A 475 -6.35 5.50 17.74
C ARG A 475 -4.87 5.65 18.04
N ARG A 476 -4.13 4.54 18.13
CA ARG A 476 -2.66 4.57 18.31
C ARG A 476 -1.99 5.28 17.14
N LEU A 477 -2.42 4.97 15.91
CA LEU A 477 -1.93 5.65 14.70
C LEU A 477 -2.24 7.14 14.73
N HIS A 478 -3.49 7.51 15.00
CA HIS A 478 -3.93 8.90 15.06
C HIS A 478 -3.08 9.72 16.04
N ALA A 479 -2.90 9.23 17.27
CA ALA A 479 -2.06 9.89 18.27
C ALA A 479 -0.61 10.06 17.81
N HIS A 480 -0.02 9.01 17.23
CA HIS A 480 1.35 9.04 16.72
C HIS A 480 1.55 10.07 15.61
N VAL A 481 0.60 10.18 14.68
CA VAL A 481 0.67 11.12 13.55
C VAL A 481 0.42 12.56 14.01
N ALA A 482 -0.54 12.76 14.92
CA ALA A 482 -0.88 14.07 15.46
C ALA A 482 0.31 14.71 16.20
N GLU A 483 1.04 13.93 17.00
CA GLU A 483 2.25 14.39 17.71
C GLU A 483 3.38 14.83 16.77
N ARG A 484 3.38 14.35 15.51
CA ARG A 484 4.46 14.55 14.54
C ARG A 484 4.11 15.49 13.38
N GLY A 485 2.96 16.17 13.46
CA GLY A 485 2.55 17.24 12.55
C GLY A 485 1.93 16.79 11.23
N GLY A 486 1.44 15.55 11.13
CA GLY A 486 0.80 15.01 9.92
C GLY A 486 1.78 14.74 8.78
N ARG A 487 1.77 13.51 8.24
CA ARG A 487 2.61 13.13 7.08
C ARG A 487 1.85 12.16 6.18
N ALA A 488 2.14 12.21 4.88
CA ALA A 488 1.66 11.21 3.93
C ALA A 488 2.16 9.80 4.30
N MET A 489 1.38 8.77 3.97
CA MET A 489 1.64 7.37 4.31
C MET A 489 1.90 6.56 3.02
N ARG A 490 2.63 5.45 3.14
CA ARG A 490 3.05 4.60 2.02
C ARG A 490 2.71 3.14 2.26
#